data_AF-A0A348TWS3-F1
#
_entry.id   AF-A0A348TWS3-F1
#
_cell.length_a   1.000
_cell.length_b   1.000
_cell.length_c   1.000
_cell.angle_alpha   90.00
_cell.angle_beta   90.00
_cell.angle_gamma   90.00
#
_symmetry.space_group_name_H-M   'P 1'
#
loop_
_entity.id
_entity.type
_entity.pdbx_description
1 polymer ?
#
loop_
_entity_poly.entity_id
_entity_poly.type
_entity_poly.pdbx_seq_one_letter_code
_entity_poly.pdbx_strand_id
1 'polypeptide(L)'
;NLMEGVETPEDFTKLVQSNNRQTAFLSGYLNQREFLDDSEVLRKALANFDRLDAVGFTEHYAASIAYFGELLGWKNTLVEHHNSGGKKKEVGAKAVWESMNEYDLPLYKKALERFAPKLQGYELRKPRIPREPLTKRMMNYLRALSSKF
;
A
#
# COMPACT_ATOMS: atom_id res chain seq x y z
N ASN A 1 -4.04 1.65 26.43
CA ASN A 1 -3.97 2.17 25.03
C ASN A 1 -2.84 1.42 24.32
N LEU A 2 -2.91 1.07 23.01
CA LEU A 2 -1.85 0.25 22.37
C LEU A 2 -0.47 0.94 22.41
N MET A 3 -0.46 2.27 22.46
CA MET A 3 0.73 3.12 22.46
C MET A 3 1.14 3.60 23.86
N GLU A 4 0.57 3.03 24.92
CA GLU A 4 0.87 3.43 26.29
C GLU A 4 2.28 2.99 26.68
N GLY A 5 3.14 3.95 27.08
CA GLY A 5 4.55 3.69 27.41
C GLY A 5 5.50 3.63 26.21
N VAL A 6 5.07 4.03 25.01
CA VAL A 6 5.94 4.18 23.84
C VAL A 6 6.36 5.63 23.68
N GLU A 7 7.61 5.93 24.04
CA GLU A 7 8.18 7.29 23.93
C GLU A 7 9.30 7.37 22.89
N THR A 8 9.94 6.23 22.59
CA THR A 8 11.06 6.12 21.63
C THR A 8 10.82 5.06 20.55
N PRO A 9 11.54 5.11 19.40
CA PRO A 9 11.57 4.01 18.43
C PRO A 9 11.91 2.65 19.04
N GLU A 10 12.82 2.64 20.01
CA GLU A 10 13.23 1.43 20.73
C GLU A 10 12.10 0.87 21.59
N ASP A 11 11.26 1.73 22.19
CA ASP A 11 10.07 1.28 22.92
C ASP A 11 9.03 0.64 21.99
N PHE A 12 8.99 1.07 20.73
CA PHE A 12 8.11 0.48 19.74
C PHE A 12 8.50 -0.97 19.42
N THR A 13 9.77 -1.36 19.56
CA THR A 13 10.21 -2.76 19.37
C THR A 13 9.55 -3.71 20.37
N LYS A 14 9.15 -3.22 21.54
CA LYS A 14 8.43 -3.98 22.57
C LYS A 14 6.98 -4.29 22.13
N LEU A 15 6.43 -3.53 21.18
CA LEU A 15 5.13 -3.77 20.56
C LEU A 15 5.27 -4.76 19.40
N VAL A 16 5.51 -6.04 19.74
CA VAL A 16 5.64 -7.14 18.79
C VAL A 16 4.43 -7.26 17.84
N GLN A 17 3.29 -6.67 18.24
CA GLN A 17 2.06 -6.63 17.48
C GLN A 17 2.10 -5.77 16.17
N SER A 18 3.21 -5.08 15.91
CA SER A 18 3.32 -4.18 14.75
C SER A 18 4.28 -4.66 13.67
N ASN A 19 4.89 -5.84 13.84
CA ASN A 19 6.04 -6.28 13.05
C ASN A 19 5.63 -7.22 11.91
N ASN A 20 6.36 -7.19 10.80
CA ASN A 20 6.22 -8.12 9.67
C ASN A 20 4.78 -8.29 9.16
N ARG A 21 4.04 -7.18 9.09
CA ARG A 21 2.58 -7.21 8.82
C ARG A 21 2.26 -7.75 7.45
N GLN A 22 3.07 -7.48 6.43
CA GLN A 22 2.82 -8.00 5.08
C GLN A 22 3.01 -9.51 5.03
N THR A 23 4.06 -10.02 5.70
CA THR A 23 4.33 -11.45 5.85
C THR A 23 3.21 -12.13 6.61
N ALA A 24 2.77 -11.55 7.74
CA ALA A 24 1.66 -12.10 8.52
C ALA A 24 0.37 -12.21 7.69
N PHE A 25 0.05 -11.16 6.92
CA PHE A 25 -1.11 -11.16 6.03
C PHE A 25 -1.00 -12.23 4.93
N LEU A 26 0.14 -12.29 4.23
CA LEU A 26 0.32 -13.25 3.12
C LEU A 26 0.50 -14.69 3.56
N SER A 27 1.00 -14.94 4.77
CA SER A 27 1.08 -16.29 5.34
C SER A 27 -0.29 -16.83 5.77
N GLY A 28 -1.32 -15.98 5.85
CA GLY A 28 -2.70 -16.37 6.16
C GLY A 28 -3.04 -16.34 7.64
N TYR A 29 -2.17 -15.77 8.49
CA TYR A 29 -2.45 -15.65 9.91
C TYR A 29 -3.38 -14.46 10.18
N LEU A 30 -4.53 -14.75 10.80
CA LEU A 30 -5.44 -13.72 11.33
C LEU A 30 -5.08 -13.33 12.77
N ASN A 31 -4.42 -14.23 13.49
CA ASN A 31 -3.97 -14.06 14.87
C ASN A 31 -2.46 -13.88 14.91
N GLN A 32 -2.02 -12.79 15.53
CA GLN A 32 -0.61 -12.44 15.58
C GLN A 32 0.21 -13.32 16.53
N ARG A 33 -0.38 -13.94 17.55
CA ARG A 33 0.36 -14.84 18.44
C ARG A 33 0.86 -16.07 17.69
N GLU A 34 -0.03 -16.68 16.90
CA GLU A 34 0.30 -17.84 16.07
C GLU A 34 1.34 -17.51 15.00
N PHE A 35 1.35 -16.28 14.49
CA PHE A 35 2.38 -15.79 13.59
C PHE A 35 3.76 -15.72 14.26
N LEU A 36 3.83 -15.30 15.53
CA LEU A 36 5.11 -15.16 16.23
C LEU A 36 5.75 -16.50 16.62
N ASP A 37 4.92 -17.53 16.81
CA ASP A 37 5.38 -18.86 17.21
C ASP A 37 5.80 -19.74 16.02
N ASP A 38 5.46 -19.35 14.79
CA ASP A 38 5.75 -20.14 13.59
C ASP A 38 7.01 -19.68 12.87
N SER A 39 8.06 -20.51 12.93
CA SER A 39 9.32 -20.28 12.19
C SER A 39 9.18 -20.38 10.66
N GLU A 40 8.10 -20.98 10.15
CA GLU A 40 7.88 -21.22 8.72
C GLU A 40 7.05 -20.11 8.04
N VAL A 41 6.74 -19.01 8.75
CA VAL A 41 5.85 -17.94 8.26
C VAL A 41 6.33 -17.33 6.96
N LEU A 42 7.62 -17.08 6.82
CA LEU A 42 8.18 -16.49 5.60
C LEU A 42 8.01 -17.46 4.42
N ARG A 43 8.27 -18.75 4.61
CA ARG A 43 8.09 -19.76 3.56
C ARG A 43 6.63 -19.84 3.12
N LYS A 44 5.68 -19.83 4.06
CA LYS A 44 4.24 -19.81 3.76
C LYS A 44 3.84 -18.55 3.00
N ALA A 45 4.29 -17.38 3.46
CA ALA A 45 4.02 -16.11 2.81
C ALA A 45 4.56 -16.08 1.38
N LEU A 46 5.78 -16.57 1.14
CA LEU A 46 6.39 -16.64 -0.19
C LEU A 46 5.65 -17.61 -1.11
N ALA A 47 5.21 -18.76 -0.59
CA ALA A 47 4.41 -19.72 -1.36
C ALA A 47 3.04 -19.14 -1.77
N ASN A 48 2.38 -18.41 -0.87
CA ASN A 48 1.13 -17.72 -1.19
C ASN A 48 1.35 -16.53 -2.13
N PHE A 49 2.44 -15.79 -1.95
CA PHE A 49 2.85 -14.72 -2.85
C PHE A 49 3.04 -15.23 -4.29
N ASP A 50 3.61 -16.42 -4.47
CA ASP A 50 3.83 -16.99 -5.81
C ASP A 50 2.52 -17.22 -6.58
N ARG A 51 1.42 -17.43 -5.85
CA ARG A 51 0.07 -17.62 -6.39
C ARG A 51 -0.61 -16.31 -6.82
N LEU A 52 -0.05 -15.14 -6.49
CA LEU A 52 -0.63 -13.86 -6.88
C LEU A 52 -0.38 -13.59 -8.37
N ASP A 53 -1.44 -13.21 -9.07
CA ASP A 53 -1.38 -12.79 -10.48
C ASP A 53 -0.87 -11.35 -10.63
N ALA A 54 -1.09 -10.53 -9.61
CA ALA A 54 -0.77 -9.10 -9.60
C ALA A 54 -0.51 -8.57 -8.19
N VAL A 55 0.46 -7.65 -8.08
CA VAL A 55 0.78 -6.89 -6.88
C VAL A 55 1.03 -5.44 -7.28
N GLY A 56 0.59 -4.51 -6.44
CA GLY A 56 0.73 -3.08 -6.64
C GLY A 56 1.59 -2.46 -5.55
N PHE A 57 2.21 -1.33 -5.85
CA PHE A 57 3.07 -0.60 -4.93
C PHE A 57 2.48 0.78 -4.63
N THR A 58 2.57 1.19 -3.37
CA THR A 58 2.04 2.50 -2.95
C THR A 58 2.84 3.66 -3.56
N GLU A 59 4.13 3.44 -3.80
CA GLU A 59 5.06 4.37 -4.45
C GLU A 59 4.70 4.56 -5.93
N HIS A 60 4.20 3.50 -6.57
CA HIS A 60 3.77 3.47 -7.97
C HIS A 60 2.26 3.34 -8.06
N TYR A 61 1.51 4.04 -7.20
CA TYR A 61 0.07 3.85 -7.03
C TYR A 61 -0.70 4.01 -8.36
N ALA A 62 -0.48 5.10 -9.09
CA ALA A 62 -1.17 5.35 -10.37
C ALA A 62 -0.86 4.27 -11.43
N ALA A 63 0.40 3.84 -11.51
CA ALA A 63 0.83 2.78 -12.43
C ALA A 63 0.22 1.42 -12.04
N SER A 64 0.17 1.11 -10.74
CA SER A 64 -0.45 -0.10 -10.21
C SER A 64 -1.94 -0.17 -10.57
N ILE A 65 -2.66 0.94 -10.40
CA ILE A 65 -4.08 1.02 -10.77
C ILE A 65 -4.29 0.87 -12.28
N ALA A 66 -3.43 1.49 -13.10
CA ALA A 66 -3.53 1.36 -14.55
C ALA A 66 -3.23 -0.07 -15.01
N TYR A 67 -2.24 -0.74 -14.41
CA TYR A 67 -1.94 -2.16 -14.64
C TYR A 67 -3.11 -3.06 -14.27
N PHE A 68 -3.68 -2.89 -13.07
CA PHE A 68 -4.84 -3.66 -12.64
C PHE A 68 -6.05 -3.44 -13.53
N GLY A 69 -6.29 -2.19 -13.96
CA GLY A 69 -7.39 -1.87 -14.84
C GLY A 69 -7.27 -2.55 -16.21
N GLU A 70 -6.05 -2.70 -16.73
CA GLU A 70 -5.80 -3.46 -17.96
C GLU A 70 -5.96 -4.97 -17.74
N LEU A 71 -5.36 -5.51 -16.69
CA LEU A 71 -5.39 -6.94 -16.36
C LEU A 71 -6.82 -7.44 -16.09
N LEU A 72 -7.63 -6.65 -15.38
CA LEU A 72 -8.97 -7.03 -14.93
C LEU A 72 -10.08 -6.46 -15.83
N GLY A 73 -9.73 -5.77 -16.92
CA GLY A 73 -10.69 -5.21 -17.88
C GLY A 73 -11.56 -4.09 -17.30
N TRP A 74 -11.04 -3.30 -16.35
CA TRP A 74 -11.80 -2.20 -15.75
C TRP A 74 -11.99 -1.05 -16.73
N LYS A 75 -13.25 -0.67 -16.95
CA LYS A 75 -13.62 0.47 -17.80
C LYS A 75 -13.30 1.81 -17.12
N ASN A 76 -13.54 1.88 -15.82
CA ASN A 76 -13.28 3.04 -14.98
C ASN A 76 -12.75 2.61 -13.61
N THR A 77 -11.99 3.47 -12.95
CA THR A 77 -11.46 3.26 -11.60
C THR A 77 -11.73 4.49 -10.76
N LEU A 78 -12.45 4.32 -9.67
CA LEU A 78 -12.53 5.34 -8.62
C LEU A 78 -11.22 5.28 -7.82
N VAL A 79 -10.58 6.44 -7.69
CA VAL A 79 -9.34 6.58 -6.93
C VAL A 79 -9.60 7.55 -5.78
N GLU A 80 -9.44 7.08 -4.55
CA GLU A 80 -9.50 7.90 -3.34
C GLU A 80 -8.09 8.05 -2.77
N HIS A 81 -7.63 9.29 -2.63
CA HIS A 81 -6.36 9.59 -1.99
C HIS A 81 -6.60 9.94 -0.52
N HIS A 82 -6.40 8.97 0.38
CA HIS A 82 -6.48 9.22 1.83
C HIS A 82 -5.20 9.85 2.41
N ASN A 83 -4.09 9.84 1.65
CA ASN A 83 -2.82 10.41 2.07
C ASN A 83 -2.67 11.86 1.58
N SER A 84 -3.47 12.78 2.15
CA SER A 84 -3.30 14.21 1.94
C SER A 84 -2.74 14.88 3.21
N GLY A 85 -1.45 15.23 3.21
CA GLY A 85 -0.97 16.33 4.07
C GLY A 85 0.13 16.06 5.11
N GLY A 86 0.65 14.85 5.25
CA GLY A 86 1.80 14.61 6.14
C GLY A 86 3.12 14.93 5.45
N LYS A 87 3.90 15.93 5.93
CA LYS A 87 5.34 15.96 5.64
C LYS A 87 5.93 14.62 6.09
N LYS A 88 6.54 13.87 5.18
CA LYS A 88 7.34 12.70 5.55
C LYS A 88 8.42 13.19 6.51
N LYS A 89 8.27 12.89 7.81
CA LYS A 89 9.33 13.12 8.79
C LYS A 89 10.50 12.23 8.41
N GLU A 90 11.72 12.69 8.61
CA GLU A 90 12.90 11.83 8.45
C GLU A 90 12.69 10.56 9.27
N VAL A 91 12.95 9.42 8.63
CA VAL A 91 12.87 8.11 9.28
C VAL A 91 14.10 7.98 10.16
N GLY A 92 14.01 8.49 11.40
CA GLY A 92 14.99 8.17 12.44
C GLY A 92 15.01 6.66 12.70
N ALA A 93 16.17 6.12 13.11
CA ALA A 93 16.32 4.71 13.53
C ALA A 93 16.00 3.64 12.45
N LYS A 94 16.44 3.84 11.20
CA LYS A 94 16.24 2.86 10.09
C LYS A 94 16.59 1.42 10.47
N ALA A 95 17.71 1.21 11.15
CA ALA A 95 18.16 -0.13 11.57
C ALA A 95 17.16 -0.82 12.51
N VAL A 96 16.51 -0.06 13.40
CA VAL A 96 15.46 -0.58 14.30
C VAL A 96 14.24 -1.01 13.50
N TRP A 97 13.83 -0.21 12.51
CA TRP A 97 12.69 -0.57 11.66
C TRP A 97 12.97 -1.76 10.75
N GLU A 98 14.21 -1.89 10.27
CA GLU A 98 14.64 -3.04 9.46
C GLU A 98 14.67 -4.33 10.28
N SER A 99 15.18 -4.31 11.52
CA SER A 99 15.18 -5.50 12.39
C SER A 99 13.76 -5.93 12.80
N MET A 100 12.83 -4.98 12.94
CA MET A 100 11.42 -5.28 13.19
C MET A 100 10.72 -5.91 11.97
N ASN A 101 11.30 -5.80 10.76
CA ASN A 101 10.66 -6.20 9.50
C ASN A 101 11.50 -7.19 8.69
N GLU A 102 12.30 -8.02 9.37
CA GLU A 102 13.21 -9.00 8.75
C GLU A 102 12.55 -9.96 7.75
N TYR A 103 11.26 -10.28 7.93
CA TYR A 103 10.53 -11.13 6.99
C TYR A 103 9.84 -10.34 5.86
N ASP A 104 9.39 -9.11 6.15
CA ASP A 104 8.79 -8.24 5.15
C ASP A 104 9.82 -7.78 4.10
N LEU A 105 11.09 -7.58 4.49
CA LEU A 105 12.16 -7.18 3.58
C LEU A 105 12.38 -8.15 2.39
N PRO A 106 12.63 -9.47 2.60
CA PRO A 106 12.79 -10.42 1.50
C PRO A 106 11.50 -10.59 0.69
N LEU A 107 10.34 -10.54 1.33
CA LEU A 107 9.05 -10.60 0.65
C LEU A 107 8.86 -9.39 -0.29
N TYR A 108 9.13 -8.18 0.19
CA TYR A 108 9.05 -6.96 -0.60
C TYR A 108 10.08 -6.95 -1.74
N LYS A 109 11.31 -7.42 -1.49
CA LYS A 109 12.32 -7.58 -2.54
C LYS A 109 11.84 -8.52 -3.66
N LYS A 110 11.25 -9.67 -3.31
CA LYS A 110 10.66 -10.59 -4.30
C LYS A 110 9.49 -9.94 -5.06
N ALA A 111 8.69 -9.12 -4.39
CA ALA A 111 7.64 -8.33 -5.03
C ALA A 111 8.22 -7.36 -6.07
N LEU A 112 9.25 -6.59 -5.69
CA LEU A 112 9.93 -5.68 -6.60
C LEU A 112 10.49 -6.42 -7.83
N GLU A 113 11.20 -7.52 -7.63
CA GLU A 113 11.80 -8.29 -8.72
C GLU A 113 10.75 -8.84 -9.71
N ARG A 114 9.60 -9.32 -9.21
CA ARG A 114 8.57 -9.96 -10.04
C ARG A 114 7.60 -8.97 -10.69
N PHE A 115 7.20 -7.92 -9.97
CA PHE A 115 6.09 -7.06 -10.38
C PHE A 115 6.50 -5.63 -10.75
N ALA A 116 7.59 -5.08 -10.20
CA ALA A 116 8.00 -3.71 -10.54
C ALA A 116 8.30 -3.52 -12.04
N PRO A 117 8.97 -4.47 -12.75
CA PRO A 117 9.19 -4.33 -14.19
C PRO A 117 7.89 -4.23 -14.99
N LYS A 118 6.82 -4.90 -14.56
CA LYS A 118 5.51 -4.83 -15.22
C LYS A 118 4.89 -3.44 -15.12
N LEU A 119 5.18 -2.70 -14.04
CA LEU A 119 4.62 -1.37 -13.80
C LEU A 119 5.32 -0.27 -14.57
N GLN A 120 6.56 -0.46 -15.02
CA GLN A 120 7.32 0.54 -15.78
C GLN A 120 6.56 1.03 -17.02
N GLY A 121 5.88 0.13 -17.74
CA GLY A 121 5.05 0.49 -18.90
C GLY A 121 3.79 1.30 -18.57
N TYR A 122 3.42 1.38 -17.29
CA TYR A 122 2.27 2.14 -16.80
C TYR A 122 2.69 3.39 -16.03
N GLU A 123 3.99 3.64 -15.86
CA GLU A 123 4.48 4.90 -15.30
C GLU A 123 3.98 6.06 -16.17
N LEU A 124 3.55 7.14 -15.50
CA LEU A 124 2.90 8.31 -16.12
C LEU A 124 1.49 8.07 -16.71
N ARG A 125 1.01 6.81 -16.79
CA ARG A 125 -0.34 6.51 -17.25
C ARG A 125 -1.35 6.90 -16.18
N LYS A 126 -2.29 7.76 -16.55
CA LYS A 126 -3.36 8.17 -15.63
C LYS A 126 -4.41 7.06 -15.56
N PRO A 127 -4.89 6.69 -14.35
CA PRO A 127 -6.05 5.83 -14.19
C PRO A 127 -7.24 6.35 -14.99
N ARG A 128 -8.06 5.44 -15.55
CA ARG A 128 -9.29 5.82 -16.24
C ARG A 128 -10.34 6.18 -15.20
N ILE A 129 -10.38 7.44 -14.78
CA ILE A 129 -11.33 7.91 -13.76
C ILE A 129 -12.68 8.23 -14.43
N PRO A 130 -13.84 7.82 -13.86
CA PRO A 130 -15.13 8.23 -14.38
C PRO A 130 -15.23 9.76 -14.41
N ARG A 131 -15.64 10.32 -15.55
CA ARG A 131 -15.91 11.76 -15.63
C ARG A 131 -17.18 12.09 -14.84
N GLU A 132 -17.18 13.24 -14.17
CA GLU A 132 -18.41 13.73 -13.54
C GLU A 132 -19.55 13.86 -14.57
N PRO A 133 -20.80 13.53 -14.18
CA PRO A 133 -21.96 13.73 -15.05
C PRO A 133 -22.04 15.16 -15.56
N LEU A 134 -22.49 15.33 -16.81
CA LEU A 134 -22.58 16.64 -17.47
C LEU A 134 -23.37 17.65 -16.62
N THR A 135 -24.46 17.20 -16.01
CA THR A 135 -25.33 18.02 -15.14
C THR A 135 -24.58 18.61 -13.94
N LYS A 136 -23.73 17.79 -13.28
CA LYS A 136 -22.90 18.25 -12.16
C LYS A 136 -21.84 19.24 -12.61
N ARG A 137 -21.22 18.99 -13.77
CA ARG A 137 -20.24 19.91 -14.38
C ARG A 137 -20.86 21.26 -14.75
N MET A 138 -22.07 21.25 -15.33
CA MET A 138 -22.82 22.47 -15.66
C MET A 138 -23.19 23.27 -14.42
N MET A 139 -23.69 22.62 -13.37
CA MET A 139 -24.00 23.27 -12.08
C MET A 139 -22.76 23.92 -11.45
N ASN A 140 -21.62 23.24 -11.47
CA ASN A 140 -20.36 23.79 -10.96
C ASN A 140 -19.90 25.01 -11.77
N TYR A 141 -20.03 24.96 -13.11
CA TYR A 141 -19.73 26.10 -13.99
C TYR A 141 -20.65 27.30 -13.71
N LEU A 142 -21.95 27.08 -13.58
CA LEU A 142 -22.92 28.14 -13.27
C LEU A 142 -22.65 28.76 -11.89
N ARG A 143 -22.31 27.97 -10.87
CA ARG A 143 -21.88 28.50 -9.56
C ARG A 143 -20.60 29.32 -9.65
N ALA A 144 -19.59 28.85 -10.37
CA ALA A 144 -18.32 29.57 -10.50
C ALA A 144 -18.46 30.88 -11.28
N LEU A 145 -19.39 30.95 -12.23
CA LEU A 145 -19.74 32.19 -12.93
C LEU A 145 -20.53 33.13 -12.00
N SER A 146 -21.48 32.59 -11.24
CA SER A 146 -22.27 33.35 -10.26
C SER A 146 -21.44 33.90 -9.11
N SER A 147 -20.33 33.28 -8.72
CA SER A 147 -19.50 33.77 -7.60
C SER A 147 -18.51 34.87 -8.00
N LYS A 148 -18.46 35.24 -9.29
CA LYS A 148 -17.66 36.35 -9.81
C LYS A 148 -18.46 37.65 -9.97
N PHE A 149 -19.77 37.60 -9.69
CA PHE A 149 -20.69 38.72 -9.63
C PHE A 149 -21.30 38.80 -8.22
#